data_AF-A0A959E7I4-F1
#
_entry.id   AF-A0A959E7I4-F1
#
_cell.length_a   1.000
_cell.length_b   1.000
_cell.length_c   1.000
_cell.angle_alpha   90.00
_cell.angle_beta   90.00
_cell.angle_gamma   90.00
#
_symmetry.space_group_name_H-M   'P 1'
#
loop_
_entity.id
_entity.type
_entity.pdbx_description
1 polymer ?
#
loop_
_entity_poly.entity_id
_entity_poly.type
_entity_poly.pdbx_seq_one_letter_code
_entity_poly.pdbx_strand_id
1 'polypeptide(L)'
;MAISEALLLIFASVLNNWIPMATIALEGMRFYAYHGYYEEERILGNEFILDVYVNTETILTKFVDDLHADLDEVDEMLKAADMSLKDIGVKRGKAEKDKHRPTTVNYETVYLLCQAEMRESTQLLETLVESIAERIIGYFDNVEGVLVRLKKRHPPLGGRVDNAWVMTVKGEIEIPMLGE
;
A
#
# COMPACT_ATOMS: atom_id res chain seq x y z
N MET A 1 16.82 -38.17 8.95
CA MET A 1 15.89 -37.87 10.06
C MET A 1 14.92 -36.84 9.53
N ALA A 2 13.71 -37.25 9.15
CA ALA A 2 12.75 -36.35 8.51
C ALA A 2 12.28 -35.33 9.55
N ILE A 3 12.54 -34.06 9.30
CA ILE A 3 11.86 -32.96 10.00
C ILE A 3 10.37 -33.18 9.74
N SER A 4 9.56 -33.29 10.80
CA SER A 4 8.11 -33.47 10.59
C SER A 4 7.56 -32.23 9.90
N GLU A 5 6.58 -32.39 9.00
CA GLU A 5 5.92 -31.26 8.32
C GLU A 5 5.43 -30.20 9.31
N ALA A 6 5.01 -30.61 10.50
CA ALA A 6 4.63 -29.71 11.59
C ALA A 6 5.78 -28.81 12.05
N LEU A 7 7.01 -29.32 12.14
CA LEU A 7 8.18 -28.55 12.56
C LEU A 7 8.59 -27.54 11.48
N LEU A 8 8.45 -27.90 10.20
CA LEU A 8 8.71 -27.02 9.06
C LEU A 8 7.70 -25.87 9.00
N LEU A 9 6.42 -26.16 9.25
CA LEU A 9 5.36 -25.14 9.31
C LEU A 9 5.53 -24.18 10.49
N ILE A 10 5.94 -24.68 11.66
CA ILE A 10 6.25 -23.83 12.81
C ILE A 10 7.44 -22.93 12.50
N PHE A 11 8.51 -23.48 11.90
CA PHE A 11 9.68 -22.71 11.52
C PHE A 11 9.35 -21.63 10.47
N ALA A 12 8.59 -21.97 9.42
CA ALA A 12 8.12 -21.03 8.42
C ALA A 12 7.26 -19.91 9.04
N SER A 13 6.36 -20.24 9.96
CA SER A 13 5.53 -19.25 10.66
C SER A 13 6.35 -18.31 11.55
N VAL A 14 7.37 -18.83 12.25
CA VAL A 14 8.29 -18.02 13.06
C VAL A 14 9.15 -17.12 12.17
N LEU A 15 9.63 -17.63 11.04
CA LEU A 15 10.42 -16.87 10.08
C LEU A 15 9.59 -15.75 9.43
N ASN A 16 8.31 -16.02 9.12
CA ASN A 16 7.39 -15.02 8.55
C ASN A 16 7.22 -13.79 9.47
N ASN A 17 7.14 -14.00 10.78
CA ASN A 17 7.10 -12.92 11.77
C ASN A 17 8.41 -12.13 11.91
N TRP A 18 9.49 -12.59 11.28
CA TRP A 18 10.80 -11.91 11.24
C TRP A 18 11.07 -11.26 9.88
N ILE A 19 10.18 -11.42 8.90
CA ILE A 19 10.28 -10.74 7.62
C ILE A 19 9.95 -9.26 7.83
N PRO A 20 10.88 -8.33 7.52
CA PRO A 20 10.61 -6.92 7.70
C PRO A 20 9.59 -6.48 6.65
N MET A 21 8.42 -6.03 7.12
CA MET A 21 7.44 -5.35 6.28
C MET A 21 7.75 -3.86 6.23
N ALA A 22 7.63 -3.25 5.05
CA ALA A 22 7.78 -1.83 4.87
C ALA A 22 6.42 -1.18 4.61
N THR A 23 6.08 -0.15 5.39
CA THR A 23 4.88 0.66 5.14
C THR A 23 5.25 1.95 4.41
N ILE A 24 4.62 2.18 3.27
CA ILE A 24 4.70 3.44 2.52
C ILE A 24 3.40 4.20 2.76
N ALA A 25 3.51 5.42 3.27
CA ALA A 25 2.35 6.25 3.59
C ALA A 25 2.38 7.56 2.80
N LEU A 26 1.22 7.94 2.24
CA LEU A 26 0.94 9.28 1.74
C LEU A 26 -0.21 9.85 2.55
N GLU A 27 0.06 10.85 3.35
CA GLU A 27 -0.91 11.49 4.22
C GLU A 27 -1.22 12.92 3.76
N GLY A 28 -2.46 13.34 3.95
CA GLY A 28 -2.86 14.73 3.73
C GLY A 28 -2.93 15.12 2.26
N MET A 29 -3.06 14.17 1.32
CA MET A 29 -3.16 14.50 -0.11
C MET A 29 -4.46 15.25 -0.35
N ARG A 30 -4.37 16.48 -0.84
CA ARG A 30 -5.54 17.34 -1.08
C ARG A 30 -5.97 17.29 -2.53
N PHE A 31 -7.26 17.06 -2.73
CA PHE A 31 -7.86 17.01 -4.05
C PHE A 31 -9.13 17.86 -4.06
N TYR A 32 -9.30 18.64 -5.13
CA TYR A 32 -10.59 19.23 -5.46
C TYR A 32 -11.28 18.31 -6.46
N ALA A 33 -12.47 17.83 -6.14
CA ALA A 33 -13.17 16.86 -6.97
C ALA A 33 -14.69 16.97 -6.85
N TYR A 34 -15.39 16.34 -7.79
CA TYR A 34 -16.84 16.46 -7.99
C TYR A 34 -17.58 15.19 -7.53
N HIS A 35 -17.12 14.58 -6.43
CA HIS A 35 -17.79 13.41 -5.84
C HIS A 35 -18.90 13.85 -4.89
N GLY A 36 -19.95 13.06 -4.83
CA GLY A 36 -21.07 13.32 -3.93
C GLY A 36 -22.37 12.70 -4.44
N TYR A 37 -23.29 12.48 -3.52
CA TYR A 37 -24.61 11.96 -3.86
C TYR A 37 -25.49 13.07 -4.47
N TYR A 38 -25.40 14.27 -3.91
CA TYR A 38 -26.18 15.43 -4.33
C TYR A 38 -25.64 16.04 -5.61
N GLU A 39 -26.54 16.56 -6.45
CA GLU A 39 -26.19 17.14 -7.75
C GLU A 39 -25.33 18.40 -7.58
N GLU A 40 -25.64 19.20 -6.57
CA GLU A 40 -24.92 20.42 -6.22
C GLU A 40 -23.44 20.14 -5.94
N GLU A 41 -23.14 19.00 -5.32
CA GLU A 41 -21.76 18.58 -5.02
C GLU A 41 -20.99 18.18 -6.28
N ARG A 42 -21.69 17.67 -7.28
CA ARG A 42 -21.11 17.30 -8.59
C ARG A 42 -20.91 18.49 -9.51
N ILE A 43 -21.57 19.62 -9.22
CA ILE A 43 -21.43 20.87 -9.97
C ILE A 43 -20.39 21.77 -9.30
N LEU A 44 -20.55 22.02 -8.00
CA LEU A 44 -19.68 22.91 -7.25
C LEU A 44 -18.33 22.23 -6.98
N GLY A 45 -18.33 20.95 -6.64
CA GLY A 45 -17.16 20.23 -6.16
C GLY A 45 -16.90 20.46 -4.67
N ASN A 46 -15.98 19.67 -4.11
CA ASN A 46 -15.58 19.74 -2.70
C ASN A 46 -14.07 19.48 -2.57
N GLU A 47 -13.52 19.89 -1.42
CA GLU A 47 -12.17 19.50 -1.02
C GLU A 47 -12.18 18.17 -0.27
N PHE A 48 -11.30 17.28 -0.71
CA PHE A 48 -11.07 15.98 -0.11
C PHE A 48 -9.62 15.87 0.37
N ILE A 49 -9.44 15.15 1.47
CA ILE A 49 -8.13 14.76 1.99
C ILE A 49 -8.05 13.23 1.92
N LEU A 50 -7.07 12.73 1.18
CA LEU A 50 -6.83 11.31 0.99
C LEU A 50 -5.55 10.90 1.72
N ASP A 51 -5.66 9.88 2.55
CA ASP A 51 -4.53 9.20 3.17
C ASP A 51 -4.47 7.76 2.62
N VAL A 52 -3.29 7.31 2.24
CA VAL A 52 -3.04 5.95 1.73
C VAL A 52 -1.84 5.36 2.43
N TYR A 53 -1.98 4.14 2.92
CA TYR A 53 -0.92 3.35 3.52
C TYR A 53 -0.83 2.05 2.75
N VAL A 54 0.37 1.69 2.33
CA VAL A 54 0.65 0.48 1.55
C VAL A 54 1.67 -0.32 2.31
N ASN A 55 1.32 -1.54 2.69
CA ASN A 55 2.24 -2.49 3.27
C ASN A 55 2.84 -3.37 2.18
N THR A 56 4.16 -3.51 2.20
CA THR A 56 4.91 -4.23 1.18
C THR A 56 5.91 -5.18 1.82
N GLU A 57 6.01 -6.38 1.26
CA GLU A 57 7.15 -7.27 1.51
C GLU A 57 8.45 -6.58 1.11
N THR A 58 9.46 -6.66 1.97
CA THR A 58 10.81 -6.27 1.58
C THR A 58 11.41 -7.30 0.63
N ILE A 59 12.40 -6.85 -0.13
CA ILE A 59 13.12 -7.65 -1.14
C ILE A 59 13.64 -9.00 -0.59
N LEU A 60 13.87 -9.10 0.72
CA LEU A 60 14.33 -10.33 1.38
C LEU A 60 13.37 -11.51 1.20
N THR A 61 12.05 -11.30 1.17
CA THR A 61 11.04 -12.38 1.04
C THR A 61 11.13 -13.09 -0.30
N LYS A 62 11.26 -12.33 -1.39
CA LYS A 62 11.41 -12.89 -2.75
C LYS A 62 12.67 -13.74 -2.91
N PHE A 63 13.74 -13.39 -2.20
CA PHE A 63 14.97 -14.19 -2.24
C PHE A 63 14.84 -15.49 -1.45
N VAL A 64 14.06 -15.52 -0.36
CA VAL A 64 13.85 -16.72 0.47
C VAL A 64 12.87 -17.70 -0.19
N ASP A 65 11.82 -17.22 -0.85
CA ASP A 65 10.88 -18.09 -1.59
C ASP A 65 11.55 -18.82 -2.76
N ASP A 66 12.53 -18.18 -3.40
CA ASP A 66 13.36 -18.81 -4.43
C ASP A 66 14.39 -19.79 -3.83
N LEU A 67 14.68 -19.71 -2.52
CA LEU A 67 15.70 -20.51 -1.83
C LEU A 67 15.06 -21.62 -0.97
N HIS A 68 14.59 -22.67 -1.63
CA HIS A 68 14.39 -23.99 -1.02
C HIS A 68 15.72 -24.69 -0.58
N ALA A 69 16.81 -23.94 -0.34
CA ALA A 69 18.15 -24.48 -0.12
C ALA A 69 18.71 -24.11 1.27
N ASP A 70 19.17 -25.15 1.95
CA ASP A 70 19.97 -25.24 3.18
C ASP A 70 20.13 -23.99 4.08
N LEU A 71 19.67 -24.15 5.32
CA LEU A 71 19.63 -23.16 6.42
C LEU A 71 20.98 -22.51 6.79
N ASP A 72 22.11 -23.05 6.34
CA ASP A 72 23.44 -22.53 6.65
C ASP A 72 23.85 -21.34 5.75
N GLU A 73 23.23 -21.15 4.57
CA GLU A 73 23.52 -19.99 3.69
C GLU A 73 22.75 -18.72 4.11
N VAL A 74 21.61 -18.87 4.77
CA VAL A 74 20.72 -17.76 5.17
C VAL A 74 21.40 -16.82 6.20
N ASP A 75 22.22 -17.36 7.10
CA ASP A 75 22.93 -16.58 8.13
C ASP A 75 24.11 -15.75 7.56
N GLU A 76 24.76 -16.23 6.50
CA GLU A 76 25.79 -15.46 5.78
C GLU A 76 25.17 -14.34 4.93
N MET A 77 23.98 -14.59 4.35
CA MET A 77 23.28 -13.61 3.53
C MET A 77 22.64 -12.48 4.34
N LEU A 78 22.12 -12.76 5.55
CA LEU A 78 21.66 -11.73 6.48
C LEU A 78 22.79 -10.77 6.88
N LYS A 79 24.02 -11.28 7.05
CA LYS A 79 25.23 -10.46 7.30
C LYS A 79 25.65 -9.64 6.07
N ALA A 80 25.47 -10.17 4.86
CA ALA A 80 25.76 -9.45 3.62
C ALA A 80 24.75 -8.33 3.32
N ALA A 81 23.46 -8.53 3.66
CA ALA A 81 22.41 -7.53 3.50
C ALA A 81 22.64 -6.31 4.42
N ASP A 82 23.08 -6.55 5.66
CA ASP A 82 23.42 -5.48 6.63
C ASP A 82 24.64 -4.65 6.16
N MET A 83 25.54 -5.25 5.37
CA MET A 83 26.67 -4.56 4.74
C MET A 83 26.29 -3.72 3.50
N SER A 84 25.21 -4.04 2.80
CA SER A 84 24.84 -3.39 1.52
C SER A 84 24.04 -2.08 1.69
N LEU A 85 23.48 -1.83 2.88
CA LEU A 85 22.75 -0.60 3.19
C LEU A 85 23.61 0.68 3.22
N LYS A 86 24.95 0.57 3.07
CA LYS A 86 25.84 1.74 3.00
C LYS A 86 26.06 2.31 1.60
N ASP A 87 25.72 1.59 0.53
CA ASP A 87 26.07 2.03 -0.83
C ASP A 87 25.02 1.62 -1.89
N ILE A 88 23.79 2.16 -1.87
CA ILE A 88 22.94 2.12 -3.08
C ILE A 88 22.35 3.49 -3.37
N GLY A 89 23.16 4.26 -4.09
CA GLY A 89 22.71 5.27 -5.03
C GLY A 89 22.06 4.61 -6.26
N VAL A 90 20.86 5.08 -6.56
CA VAL A 90 20.05 4.92 -7.78
C VAL A 90 20.82 4.51 -9.04
N LYS A 91 20.36 3.45 -9.73
CA LYS A 91 20.59 3.25 -11.17
C LYS A 91 19.30 2.97 -11.93
N ARG A 92 19.03 3.82 -12.92
CA ARG A 92 17.96 3.69 -13.92
C ARG A 92 18.25 2.53 -14.88
N GLY A 93 17.30 1.63 -15.07
CA GLY A 93 17.31 0.55 -16.05
C GLY A 93 16.08 0.61 -16.97
N LYS A 94 16.30 0.29 -18.25
CA LYS A 94 15.43 0.51 -19.41
C LYS A 94 14.19 -0.42 -19.41
N ALA A 95 13.08 0.11 -19.94
CA ALA A 95 11.81 -0.61 -20.08
C ALA A 95 11.88 -1.74 -21.14
N GLU A 96 11.37 -2.91 -20.76
CA GLU A 96 11.12 -4.04 -21.64
C GLU A 96 9.65 -4.47 -21.49
N LYS A 97 8.97 -4.70 -22.62
CA LYS A 97 7.55 -5.07 -22.67
C LYS A 97 7.40 -6.53 -22.24
N ASP A 98 7.31 -6.74 -20.94
CA ASP A 98 6.73 -7.94 -20.37
C ASP A 98 5.60 -7.51 -19.43
N LYS A 99 4.57 -8.33 -19.25
CA LYS A 99 3.40 -7.99 -18.42
C LYS A 99 3.71 -8.10 -16.93
N HIS A 100 4.93 -7.73 -16.56
CA HIS A 100 5.46 -7.71 -15.21
C HIS A 100 5.03 -6.40 -14.55
N ARG A 101 4.27 -6.49 -13.45
CA ARG A 101 3.96 -5.32 -12.65
C ARG A 101 5.21 -4.92 -11.86
N PRO A 102 5.38 -3.62 -11.54
CA PRO A 102 6.53 -3.18 -10.77
C PRO A 102 6.52 -3.82 -9.38
N THR A 103 7.69 -4.26 -8.94
CA THR A 103 7.94 -4.88 -7.63
C THR A 103 8.45 -3.89 -6.59
N THR A 104 8.63 -2.63 -6.98
CA THR A 104 8.97 -1.54 -6.06
C THR A 104 7.80 -0.59 -6.02
N VAL A 105 7.21 -0.43 -4.84
CA VAL A 105 6.19 0.57 -4.61
C VAL A 105 6.86 1.93 -4.46
N ASN A 106 6.60 2.84 -5.39
CA ASN A 106 7.04 4.23 -5.33
C ASN A 106 5.84 5.10 -4.93
N TYR A 107 5.99 5.94 -3.90
CA TYR A 107 4.96 6.87 -3.45
C TYR A 107 4.48 7.82 -4.57
N GLU A 108 5.35 8.20 -5.52
CA GLU A 108 4.96 8.99 -6.68
C GLU A 108 3.95 8.25 -7.54
N THR A 109 4.17 6.95 -7.77
CA THR A 109 3.23 6.12 -8.52
C THR A 109 1.91 5.96 -7.76
N VAL A 110 1.94 5.74 -6.45
CA VAL A 110 0.74 5.67 -5.60
C VAL A 110 -0.05 6.98 -5.69
N TYR A 111 0.63 8.14 -5.60
CA TYR A 111 0.01 9.46 -5.78
C TYR A 111 -0.67 9.59 -7.14
N LEU A 112 -0.01 9.17 -8.23
CA LEU A 112 -0.58 9.25 -9.58
C LEU A 112 -1.79 8.34 -9.77
N LEU A 113 -1.79 7.14 -9.19
CA LEU A 113 -2.96 6.25 -9.19
C LEU A 113 -4.14 6.89 -8.45
N CYS A 114 -3.89 7.47 -7.27
CA CYS A 114 -4.89 8.19 -6.50
C CYS A 114 -5.43 9.40 -7.27
N GLN A 115 -4.55 10.19 -7.88
CA GLN A 115 -4.93 11.35 -8.67
C GLN A 115 -5.82 10.95 -9.87
N ALA A 116 -5.55 9.82 -10.50
CA ALA A 116 -6.38 9.31 -11.59
C ALA A 116 -7.79 8.96 -11.10
N GLU A 117 -7.90 8.24 -9.98
CA GLU A 117 -9.21 7.88 -9.40
C GLU A 117 -10.00 9.11 -8.92
N MET A 118 -9.34 10.08 -8.29
CA MET A 118 -9.99 11.32 -7.81
C MET A 118 -10.52 12.22 -8.95
N ARG A 119 -10.14 11.95 -10.21
CA ARG A 119 -10.69 12.67 -11.38
C ARG A 119 -12.02 12.10 -11.86
N GLU A 120 -12.28 10.83 -11.57
CA GLU A 120 -13.48 10.14 -12.01
C GLU A 120 -14.59 10.33 -10.97
N SER A 121 -15.59 11.17 -11.28
CA SER A 121 -16.67 11.47 -10.33
C SER A 121 -17.44 10.20 -9.92
N THR A 122 -17.72 10.07 -8.62
CA THR A 122 -18.46 8.96 -8.04
C THR A 122 -19.60 9.50 -7.17
N GLN A 123 -20.65 8.70 -7.03
CA GLN A 123 -21.78 9.07 -6.17
C GLN A 123 -21.48 8.83 -4.68
N LEU A 124 -20.73 7.76 -4.40
CA LEU A 124 -20.42 7.29 -3.04
C LEU A 124 -18.91 7.35 -2.82
N LEU A 125 -18.52 7.78 -1.62
CA LEU A 125 -17.12 7.87 -1.24
C LEU A 125 -16.55 6.47 -0.94
N GLU A 126 -17.40 5.55 -0.51
CA GLU A 126 -17.12 4.14 -0.29
C GLU A 126 -16.62 3.46 -1.58
N THR A 127 -17.31 3.70 -2.69
CA THR A 127 -16.90 3.18 -4.00
C THR A 127 -15.54 3.74 -4.43
N LEU A 128 -15.27 5.01 -4.12
CA LEU A 128 -14.01 5.64 -4.48
C LEU A 128 -12.82 5.09 -3.68
N VAL A 129 -12.95 4.96 -2.36
CA VAL A 129 -11.87 4.38 -1.53
C VAL A 129 -11.59 2.93 -1.92
N GLU A 130 -12.64 2.18 -2.26
CA GLU A 130 -12.52 0.79 -2.73
C GLU A 130 -11.79 0.72 -4.08
N SER A 131 -12.18 1.57 -5.04
CA SER A 131 -11.54 1.65 -6.36
C SER A 131 -10.06 2.02 -6.25
N ILE A 132 -9.72 2.97 -5.39
CA ILE A 132 -8.32 3.35 -5.12
C ILE A 132 -7.54 2.15 -4.56
N ALA A 133 -8.08 1.45 -3.56
CA ALA A 133 -7.42 0.29 -2.98
C ALA A 133 -7.19 -0.83 -4.02
N GLU A 134 -8.23 -1.16 -4.79
CA GLU A 134 -8.15 -2.16 -5.87
C GLU A 134 -7.15 -1.79 -6.95
N ARG A 135 -7.09 -0.50 -7.30
CA ARG A 135 -6.14 -0.03 -8.31
C ARG A 135 -4.70 -0.12 -7.83
N ILE A 136 -4.43 0.16 -6.56
CA ILE A 136 -3.08 0.02 -5.98
C ILE A 136 -2.67 -1.45 -5.93
N ILE A 137 -3.51 -2.31 -5.36
CA ILE A 137 -3.24 -3.76 -5.29
C ILE A 137 -3.11 -4.38 -6.68
N GLY A 138 -3.95 -3.95 -7.63
CA GLY A 138 -3.91 -4.40 -9.01
C GLY A 138 -2.73 -3.87 -9.81
N TYR A 139 -1.95 -2.91 -9.28
CA TYR A 139 -0.82 -2.31 -9.98
C TYR A 139 0.53 -2.89 -9.55
N PHE A 140 0.69 -3.32 -8.31
CA PHE A 140 1.95 -3.84 -7.75
C PHE A 140 1.83 -5.32 -7.39
N ASP A 141 2.91 -6.09 -7.54
CA ASP A 141 2.92 -7.53 -7.20
C ASP A 141 3.31 -7.82 -5.75
N ASN A 142 3.90 -6.86 -5.04
CA ASN A 142 4.44 -7.03 -3.68
C ASN A 142 3.68 -6.21 -2.62
N VAL A 143 2.39 -6.01 -2.83
CA VAL A 143 1.52 -5.32 -1.87
C VAL A 143 0.71 -6.36 -1.10
N GLU A 144 0.98 -6.45 0.20
CA GLU A 144 0.26 -7.36 1.12
C GLU A 144 -1.03 -6.72 1.62
N GLY A 145 -1.02 -5.40 1.79
CA GLY A 145 -2.17 -4.67 2.30
C GLY A 145 -2.17 -3.20 1.94
N VAL A 146 -3.38 -2.64 1.83
CA VAL A 146 -3.61 -1.22 1.58
C VAL A 146 -4.71 -0.72 2.50
N LEU A 147 -4.47 0.42 3.12
CA LEU A 147 -5.49 1.22 3.80
C LEU A 147 -5.68 2.52 3.03
N VAL A 148 -6.94 2.83 2.71
CA VAL A 148 -7.31 4.08 2.05
C VAL A 148 -8.33 4.80 2.92
N ARG A 149 -8.05 6.04 3.29
CA ARG A 149 -8.97 6.90 4.06
C ARG A 149 -9.22 8.19 3.30
N LEU A 150 -10.49 8.46 2.99
CA LEU A 150 -10.90 9.68 2.32
C LEU A 150 -11.76 10.52 3.26
N LYS A 151 -11.31 11.75 3.52
CA LYS A 151 -12.03 12.76 4.30
C LYS A 151 -12.64 13.79 3.36
N LYS A 152 -13.92 14.09 3.55
CA LYS A 152 -14.61 15.23 2.97
C LYS A 152 -14.57 16.40 3.95
N ARG A 153 -14.04 17.54 3.51
CA ARG A 153 -14.01 18.77 4.29
C ARG A 153 -15.38 19.42 4.31
N HIS A 154 -15.78 19.91 5.48
CA HIS A 154 -17.00 20.72 5.67
C HIS A 154 -18.27 20.12 5.01
N PRO A 155 -18.62 18.86 5.32
CA PRO A 155 -19.74 18.19 4.68
C PRO A 155 -21.07 18.95 4.91
N PRO A 156 -21.98 19.00 3.93
CA PRO A 156 -23.21 19.80 4.00
C PRO A 156 -24.30 19.14 4.85
N LEU A 157 -24.07 19.00 6.16
CA LEU A 157 -24.97 18.31 7.10
C LEU A 157 -25.92 19.26 7.85
N GLY A 158 -26.07 20.52 7.37
CA GLY A 158 -26.92 21.54 8.01
C GLY A 158 -26.39 22.11 9.34
N GLY A 159 -25.29 21.58 9.85
CA GLY A 159 -24.57 22.06 11.04
C GLY A 159 -23.06 22.17 10.79
N ARG A 160 -22.30 22.68 11.77
CA ARG A 160 -20.85 22.82 11.64
C ARG A 160 -20.16 21.49 11.92
N VAL A 161 -19.58 20.89 10.88
CA VAL A 161 -18.73 19.70 10.93
C VAL A 161 -17.46 20.00 10.16
N ASP A 162 -16.30 19.69 10.73
CA ASP A 162 -15.02 19.98 10.05
C ASP A 162 -14.70 18.92 8.99
N ASN A 163 -14.92 17.65 9.30
CA ASN A 163 -14.65 16.54 8.39
C ASN A 163 -15.68 15.41 8.58
N ALA A 164 -16.04 14.73 7.50
CA ALA A 164 -16.59 13.37 7.51
C ALA A 164 -15.68 12.46 6.70
N TRP A 165 -15.54 11.18 7.05
CA TRP A 165 -14.59 10.31 6.37
C TRP A 165 -15.07 8.87 6.25
N VAL A 166 -14.57 8.20 5.22
CA VAL A 166 -14.73 6.76 4.98
C VAL A 166 -13.34 6.13 4.82
N MET A 167 -13.23 4.87 5.20
CA MET A 167 -11.99 4.11 5.15
C MET A 167 -12.26 2.69 4.69
N THR A 168 -11.40 2.16 3.82
CA THR A 168 -11.36 0.75 3.47
C THR A 168 -9.97 0.18 3.77
N VAL A 169 -9.94 -1.10 4.10
CA VAL A 169 -8.72 -1.88 4.32
C VAL A 169 -8.83 -3.13 3.48
N LYS A 170 -7.80 -3.40 2.67
CA LYS A 170 -7.65 -4.65 1.92
C LYS A 170 -6.33 -5.29 2.26
N GLY A 171 -6.33 -6.62 2.44
CA GLY A 171 -5.12 -7.39 2.73
C GLY A 171 -4.61 -7.21 4.17
N GLU A 172 -3.34 -7.56 4.38
CA GLU A 172 -2.68 -7.55 5.69
C GLU A 172 -1.96 -6.22 5.92
N ILE A 173 -2.59 -5.35 6.72
CA ILE A 173 -2.02 -4.08 7.13
C ILE A 173 -2.46 -3.74 8.55
N GLU A 174 -1.50 -3.37 9.39
CA GLU A 174 -1.81 -2.79 10.69
C GLU A 174 -2.41 -1.41 10.49
N ILE A 175 -3.58 -1.15 11.09
CA ILE A 175 -4.19 0.17 11.06
C ILE A 175 -3.29 1.08 11.91
N PRO A 176 -2.57 2.04 11.31
CA PRO A 176 -1.74 2.93 12.09
C PRO A 176 -2.64 3.72 13.04
N MET A 177 -2.14 4.07 14.22
CA MET A 177 -2.87 4.96 15.12
C MET A 177 -3.05 6.30 14.41
N LEU A 178 -4.21 6.45 13.79
CA LEU A 178 -4.58 7.61 13.02
C LEU A 178 -4.75 8.78 14.00
N GLY A 179 -3.70 9.60 14.15
CA GLY A 179 -3.73 10.80 14.99
C GLY A 179 -4.92 11.70 14.66
N GLU A 180 -5.45 12.33 15.71
CA GLU A 180 -6.64 13.21 15.71
C GLU A 180 -6.58 14.35 14.68
#